data_AF-A0A7V5R2B2-F1
#
_entry.id   AF-A0A7V5R2B2-F1
#
_cell.length_a   1.000
_cell.length_b   1.000
_cell.length_c   1.000
_cell.angle_alpha   90.00
_cell.angle_beta   90.00
_cell.angle_gamma   90.00
#
_symmetry.space_group_name_H-M   'P 1'
#
loop_
_entity.id
_entity.type
_entity.pdbx_description
1 polymer ?
#
loop_
_entity_poly.entity_id
_entity_poly.type
_entity_poly.pdbx_seq_one_letter_code
_entity_poly.pdbx_strand_id
1 'polypeptide(L)'
;LDYDGDIKSRDLKTDTPYNTYTRSGLPPTPIAMASLESIAASASPEDGKSLYFVANNRGGHFFSETYEQHQQAVKDYLKGKKL
;
A
#
# COMPACT_ATOMS: atom_id res chain seq x y z
N LEU A 1 18.15 7.12 11.28
CA LEU A 1 17.08 7.58 10.37
C LEU A 1 16.97 9.09 10.57
N ASP A 2 17.03 9.86 9.49
CA ASP A 2 16.98 11.32 9.49
C ASP A 2 15.67 11.74 8.79
N TYR A 3 14.55 11.48 9.47
CA TYR A 3 13.21 11.77 8.99
C TYR A 3 12.82 13.18 9.39
N ASP A 4 12.48 14.01 8.41
CA ASP A 4 12.16 15.43 8.56
C ASP A 4 10.67 15.74 8.34
N GLY A 5 9.83 14.70 8.32
CA GLY A 5 8.40 14.83 7.98
C GLY A 5 8.08 14.50 6.52
N ASP A 6 9.09 14.31 5.68
CA ASP A 6 8.94 13.91 4.28
C ASP A 6 9.54 12.51 4.03
N ILE A 7 8.87 11.71 3.19
CA ILE A 7 9.32 10.36 2.82
C ILE A 7 9.90 10.42 1.41
N LYS A 8 11.24 10.37 1.31
CA LYS A 8 11.97 10.50 0.05
C LYS A 8 12.30 9.12 -0.51
N SER A 9 12.68 9.08 -1.80
CA SER A 9 13.08 7.83 -2.46
C SER A 9 14.24 7.11 -1.74
N ARG A 10 15.14 7.85 -1.08
CA ARG A 10 16.22 7.28 -0.28
C ARG A 10 15.70 6.51 0.93
N ASP A 11 14.61 6.96 1.54
CA ASP A 11 14.05 6.38 2.76
C ASP A 11 13.37 5.05 2.43
N LEU A 12 12.67 4.97 1.29
CA LEU A 12 12.09 3.72 0.78
C LEU A 12 13.14 2.64 0.49
N LYS A 13 14.37 3.03 0.12
CA LYS A 13 15.48 2.13 -0.22
C LYS A 13 16.40 1.80 0.96
N THR A 14 16.30 2.54 2.05
CA THR A 14 17.13 2.33 3.23
C THR A 14 16.58 1.14 4.02
N ASP A 15 17.40 0.10 4.20
CA ASP A 15 16.97 -1.10 4.91
C ASP A 15 16.78 -0.84 6.41
N THR A 16 15.65 -1.29 6.94
CA THR A 16 15.35 -1.31 8.37
C THR A 16 14.49 -2.55 8.69
N PRO A 17 14.38 -2.99 9.95
CA PRO A 17 13.52 -4.12 10.31
C PRO A 17 12.04 -3.93 9.95
N TYR A 18 11.57 -2.67 9.79
CA TYR A 18 10.16 -2.34 9.52
C TYR A 18 9.88 -1.96 8.06
N ASN A 19 10.90 -1.86 7.20
CA ASN A 19 10.72 -1.44 5.82
C ASN A 19 10.28 -2.61 4.92
N THR A 20 8.98 -2.64 4.60
CA THR A 20 8.39 -3.67 3.73
C THR A 20 8.72 -3.49 2.24
N TYR A 21 9.38 -2.40 1.84
CA TYR A 21 9.96 -2.29 0.49
C TYR A 21 11.25 -3.12 0.36
N THR A 22 12.01 -3.32 1.45
CA THR A 22 13.30 -4.02 1.43
C THR A 22 13.23 -5.43 2.01
N ARG A 23 12.21 -5.73 2.81
CA ARG A 23 12.00 -7.04 3.46
C ARG A 23 10.63 -7.63 3.12
N SER A 24 10.62 -8.91 2.76
CA SER A 24 9.38 -9.68 2.56
C SER A 24 8.74 -10.08 3.89
N GLY A 25 7.41 -10.16 3.91
CA GLY A 25 6.63 -10.57 5.08
C GLY A 25 6.20 -9.41 5.97
N LEU A 26 5.75 -9.74 7.19
CA LEU A 26 5.29 -8.77 8.18
C LEU A 26 6.48 -8.17 8.95
N PRO A 27 6.39 -6.91 9.42
CA PRO A 27 7.38 -6.34 10.33
C PRO A 27 7.40 -7.07 11.69
N PRO A 28 8.45 -6.88 12.52
CA PRO A 28 8.60 -7.58 13.80
C PRO A 28 7.46 -7.34 14.80
N THR A 29 6.81 -6.17 14.76
CA THR A 29 5.66 -5.81 15.60
C THR A 29 4.65 -4.96 14.81
N PRO A 30 3.41 -4.80 15.32
CA PRO A 30 2.48 -3.81 14.79
C PRO A 30 3.06 -2.39 14.82
N ILE A 31 2.66 -1.56 13.86
CA ILE A 31 3.11 -0.15 13.72
C ILE A 31 2.11 0.86 14.30
N ALA A 32 0.91 0.42 14.66
CA ALA A 32 -0.15 1.26 15.21
C ALA A 32 -1.12 0.42 16.06
N MET A 33 -1.97 1.10 16.84
CA MET A 33 -3.11 0.47 17.49
C MET A 33 -4.19 0.17 16.43
N ALA A 34 -4.61 -1.09 16.34
CA ALA A 34 -5.64 -1.51 15.40
C ALA A 34 -7.05 -1.23 15.95
N SER A 35 -7.95 -0.81 15.05
CA SER A 35 -9.39 -0.75 15.33
C SER A 35 -10.00 -2.15 15.32
N LEU A 36 -11.22 -2.28 15.84
CA LEU A 36 -11.96 -3.56 15.79
C LEU A 36 -12.21 -3.99 14.34
N GLU A 37 -12.55 -3.03 13.48
CA GLU A 37 -12.80 -3.23 12.06
C GLU A 37 -11.55 -3.74 11.33
N SER A 38 -10.38 -3.18 11.66
CA SER A 38 -9.09 -3.64 11.10
C SER A 38 -8.75 -5.07 11.52
N ILE A 39 -9.04 -5.43 12.78
CA ILE A 39 -8.82 -6.80 13.29
C ILE A 39 -9.76 -7.77 12.57
N ALA A 40 -11.05 -7.42 12.44
CA ALA A 40 -12.04 -8.24 11.76
C ALA A 40 -11.65 -8.46 10.28
N ALA A 41 -11.24 -7.41 9.57
CA ALA A 41 -10.79 -7.51 8.18
C ALA A 41 -9.52 -8.36 8.01
N SER A 42 -8.62 -8.33 8.99
CA SER A 42 -7.40 -9.16 8.97
C SER A 42 -7.70 -10.63 9.26
N ALA A 43 -8.65 -10.92 10.15
CA ALA A 43 -9.03 -12.28 10.55
C ALA A 43 -9.97 -12.96 9.55
N SER A 44 -10.78 -12.19 8.83
CA SER A 44 -11.75 -12.67 7.84
C SER A 44 -11.75 -11.74 6.61
N PRO A 45 -10.70 -11.82 5.76
CA PRO A 45 -10.63 -11.01 4.54
C PRO A 45 -11.73 -11.39 3.54
N GLU A 46 -12.08 -10.46 2.66
CA GLU A 46 -12.93 -10.75 1.50
C GLU A 46 -12.15 -11.61 0.48
N ASP A 47 -12.84 -12.58 -0.13
CA ASP A 47 -12.25 -13.38 -1.19
C ASP A 47 -11.91 -12.51 -2.40
N GLY A 48 -10.71 -12.69 -2.95
CA GLY A 48 -10.28 -11.92 -4.11
C GLY A 48 -8.90 -12.32 -4.60
N LYS A 49 -8.55 -11.80 -5.78
CA LYS A 49 -7.25 -12.02 -6.43
C LYS A 49 -6.42 -10.76 -6.59
N SER A 50 -6.92 -9.64 -6.06
CA SER A 50 -6.25 -8.35 -6.19
C SER A 50 -4.93 -8.35 -5.42
N LEU A 51 -3.84 -8.04 -6.12
CA LEU A 51 -2.49 -7.95 -5.55
C LEU A 51 -2.01 -6.51 -5.44
N TYR A 52 -2.64 -5.59 -6.17
CA TYR A 52 -2.24 -4.20 -6.27
C TYR A 52 -3.43 -3.28 -6.06
N PHE A 53 -3.17 -2.09 -5.52
CA PHE A 53 -4.15 -1.01 -5.43
C PHE A 53 -3.49 0.34 -5.66
N VAL A 54 -4.25 1.30 -6.22
CA VAL A 54 -3.85 2.70 -6.38
C VAL A 54 -5.03 3.60 -6.04
N ALA A 55 -4.78 4.84 -5.60
CA ALA A 55 -5.85 5.80 -5.38
C ALA A 55 -6.66 6.06 -6.67
N ASN A 56 -7.97 6.27 -6.54
CA ASN A 56 -8.89 6.38 -7.69
C ASN A 56 -9.30 7.82 -8.07
N ASN A 57 -8.72 8.85 -7.45
CA ASN A 57 -9.13 10.25 -7.58
C ASN A 57 -10.59 10.56 -7.19
N ARG A 58 -11.24 9.67 -6.42
CA ARG A 58 -12.61 9.84 -5.89
C ARG A 58 -12.67 9.69 -4.36
N GLY A 59 -11.52 9.55 -3.70
CA GLY A 59 -11.41 9.31 -2.25
C GLY A 59 -11.35 7.83 -1.87
N GLY A 60 -11.11 6.92 -2.81
CA GLY A 60 -10.93 5.50 -2.55
C GLY A 60 -9.79 4.89 -3.37
N HIS A 61 -9.88 3.58 -3.60
CA HIS A 61 -8.87 2.80 -4.31
C HIS A 61 -9.45 2.06 -5.52
N PHE A 62 -8.60 1.86 -6.53
CA PHE A 62 -8.83 0.94 -7.63
C PHE A 62 -7.92 -0.28 -7.44
N PHE A 63 -8.49 -1.48 -7.47
CA PHE A 63 -7.79 -2.75 -7.23
C PHE A 63 -7.47 -3.47 -8.54
N SER A 64 -6.36 -4.20 -8.59
CA SER A 64 -5.88 -4.91 -9.79
C SER A 64 -5.25 -6.25 -9.43
N GLU A 65 -5.51 -7.26 -10.26
CA GLU A 65 -4.95 -8.61 -10.09
C GLU A 65 -3.53 -8.69 -10.64
N THR A 66 -3.26 -8.05 -11.79
CA THR A 66 -1.95 -8.11 -12.46
C THR A 66 -1.18 -6.81 -12.37
N TYR A 67 0.13 -6.91 -12.54
CA TYR A 67 1.01 -5.75 -12.54
C TYR A 67 0.72 -4.81 -13.72
N GLU A 68 0.39 -5.34 -14.90
CA GLU A 68 0.08 -4.55 -16.09
C GLU A 68 -1.19 -3.72 -15.89
N GLN A 69 -2.23 -4.32 -15.29
CA GLN A 69 -3.46 -3.62 -14.92
C GLN A 69 -3.16 -2.49 -13.94
N HIS A 70 -2.34 -2.78 -12.92
CA HIS A 70 -1.93 -1.78 -11.95
C HIS A 70 -1.14 -0.63 -12.59
N GLN A 71 -0.20 -0.93 -13.48
CA GLN A 71 0.57 0.10 -14.20
C GLN A 71 -0.33 1.00 -15.05
N GLN A 72 -1.36 0.45 -15.68
CA GLN A 72 -2.34 1.24 -16.41
C GLN A 72 -3.17 2.13 -15.46
N ALA A 73 -3.66 1.58 -14.35
CA ALA A 73 -4.38 2.33 -13.32
C ALA A 73 -3.52 3.47 -12.74
N VAL A 74 -2.24 3.23 -12.47
CA VAL A 74 -1.28 4.27 -12.02
C VAL A 74 -1.15 5.38 -13.06
N LYS A 75 -1.00 5.06 -14.35
CA LYS A 75 -0.93 6.07 -15.42
C LYS A 75 -2.20 6.92 -15.48
N ASP A 76 -3.35 6.32 -15.29
CA ASP A 76 -4.64 7.01 -15.31
C ASP A 76 -4.85 7.87 -14.06
N TYR A 77 -4.45 7.38 -12.88
CA TYR A 77 -4.40 8.14 -11.63
C TYR A 77 -3.53 9.40 -11.78
N LEU A 78 -2.29 9.25 -12.29
CA LEU A 78 -1.34 10.35 -12.49
C LEU A 78 -1.83 11.39 -13.53
N LYS A 79 -2.68 10.97 -14.48
CA LYS A 79 -3.35 11.88 -15.42
C LYS A 79 -4.58 12.57 -14.85
N GLY A 80 -4.92 12.31 -13.57
CA GLY A 80 -6.10 12.88 -12.92
C GLY A 80 -7.42 12.28 -13.39
N LYS A 81 -7.41 11.10 -14.04
CA LYS A 81 -8.65 10.42 -14.41
C LYS A 81 -9.36 9.91 -13.16
N LYS A 82 -10.69 9.94 -13.19
CA LYS A 82 -11.53 9.27 -12.20
C LYS A 82 -11.58 7.78 -12.55
N LEU A 83 -10.96 6.96 -11.72
CA LEU A 83 -10.99 5.50 -11.81
C LEU A 83 -12.24 4.93 -11.13
#